data_AF-A0A8J9W8U5-F1
#
_entry.id   AF-A0A8J9W8U5-F1
#
_cell.length_a   1.000
_cell.length_b   1.000
_cell.length_c   1.000
_cell.angle_alpha   90.00
_cell.angle_beta   90.00
_cell.angle_gamma   90.00
#
_symmetry.space_group_name_H-M   'P 1'
#
loop_
_entity.id
_entity.type
_entity.pdbx_description
1 polymer ?
#
loop_
_entity_poly.entity_id
_entity_poly.type
_entity_poly.pdbx_seq_one_letter_code
_entity_poly.pdbx_strand_id
1 'polypeptide(L)'
;MYRGLLGCAVLLAAFLARSAEGLDGDAPVRSNRQCHEDNLMKRVRRATAIVTGTVEQKMNGYPDGKYKAMVRVWRVMKGTSEIPTANRVQPLRDPSRGVAEVMVDGFGDPHICDNEVDQGDTRIFLLHKKPAGPPDEFELTSSLIRVTLDNLIHAESAVKGGTEGIA
;
A
#
# COMPACT_ATOMS: atom_id res chain seq x y z
N MET A 1 79.05 11.07 -25.13
CA MET A 1 78.97 12.07 -26.23
C MET A 1 77.63 11.88 -26.94
N TYR A 2 76.64 12.72 -26.62
CA TYR A 2 75.32 12.71 -27.24
C TYR A 2 75.32 13.65 -28.46
N ARG A 3 74.97 13.12 -29.63
CA ARG A 3 74.44 13.85 -30.79
C ARG A 3 72.94 13.47 -30.81
N GLY A 4 71.94 14.33 -30.86
CA GLY A 4 71.88 15.75 -31.20
C GLY A 4 70.63 15.92 -32.06
N LEU A 5 69.77 16.88 -31.68
CA LEU A 5 68.78 17.57 -32.52
C LEU A 5 67.62 16.71 -33.11
N LEU A 6 66.40 17.18 -33.34
CA LEU A 6 65.62 18.39 -33.07
C LEU A 6 64.26 18.03 -33.72
N GLY A 7 63.11 18.31 -33.10
CA GLY A 7 61.86 17.95 -33.78
C GLY A 7 60.58 18.34 -33.05
N CYS A 8 60.22 19.60 -33.19
CA CYS A 8 58.88 20.18 -33.15
C CYS A 8 57.86 19.70 -32.11
N ALA A 9 57.55 20.63 -31.21
CA ALA A 9 56.25 20.80 -30.60
C ALA A 9 55.11 20.64 -31.60
N VAL A 10 54.13 19.80 -31.24
CA VAL A 10 52.72 20.06 -31.58
C VAL A 10 51.90 19.80 -30.33
N LEU A 11 51.30 20.89 -29.87
CA LEU A 11 50.26 20.98 -28.86
C LEU A 11 49.11 20.03 -29.17
N LEU A 12 48.56 19.38 -28.14
CA LEU A 12 47.13 19.43 -27.83
C LEU A 12 46.88 18.62 -26.55
N ALA A 13 46.75 19.34 -25.44
CA ALA A 13 46.17 18.82 -24.22
C ALA A 13 44.69 18.51 -24.51
N ALA A 14 44.36 17.23 -24.71
CA ALA A 14 42.99 16.77 -24.73
C ALA A 14 42.46 16.82 -23.29
N PHE A 15 41.79 17.93 -22.98
CA PHE A 15 41.04 18.13 -21.75
C PHE A 15 39.98 17.04 -21.58
N LEU A 16 39.89 16.56 -20.35
CA LEU A 16 38.99 15.55 -19.82
C LEU A 16 37.52 15.84 -20.18
N ALA A 17 36.89 14.95 -20.93
CA ALA A 17 35.43 14.85 -20.99
C ALA A 17 35.03 13.47 -20.45
N ARG A 18 34.64 13.48 -19.17
CA ARG A 18 34.16 12.36 -18.38
C ARG A 18 32.65 12.31 -18.59
N SER A 19 32.16 11.48 -19.51
CA SER A 19 30.72 11.24 -19.65
C SER A 19 30.29 10.24 -18.58
N ALA A 20 29.72 10.77 -17.50
CA ALA A 20 28.86 10.02 -16.60
C ALA A 20 27.43 10.23 -17.09
N GLU A 21 26.86 9.24 -17.78
CA GLU A 21 25.44 9.20 -18.06
C GLU A 21 24.74 8.78 -16.76
N GLY A 22 24.35 9.79 -15.98
CA GLY A 22 23.50 9.66 -14.83
C GLY A 22 22.07 9.30 -15.25
N LEU A 23 21.49 8.39 -14.49
CA LEU A 23 20.10 7.96 -14.56
C LEU A 23 19.17 9.12 -14.14
N ASP A 24 18.70 9.91 -15.09
CA ASP A 24 17.54 10.79 -14.85
C ASP A 24 16.26 9.96 -15.06
N GLY A 25 15.99 9.12 -14.07
CA GLY A 25 14.64 8.62 -13.84
C GLY A 25 13.79 9.77 -13.34
N ASP A 26 13.13 10.47 -14.25
CA ASP A 26 11.99 11.35 -13.94
C ASP A 26 10.88 10.48 -13.33
N ALA A 27 11.00 10.21 -12.02
CA ALA A 27 9.84 9.84 -11.23
C ALA A 27 8.86 11.02 -11.34
N PRO A 28 7.60 10.81 -11.74
CA PRO A 28 6.64 11.90 -11.78
C PRO A 28 6.55 12.48 -10.38
N VAL A 29 6.99 13.73 -10.24
CA VAL A 29 6.70 14.56 -9.07
C VAL A 29 5.19 14.56 -8.96
N ARG A 30 4.66 13.78 -8.00
CA ARG A 30 3.24 13.75 -7.65
C ARG A 30 2.85 15.21 -7.41
N SER A 31 2.19 15.81 -8.39
CA SER A 31 1.66 17.16 -8.28
C SER A 31 0.85 17.17 -6.99
N ASN A 32 1.04 18.18 -6.15
CA ASN A 32 0.22 18.46 -4.97
C ASN A 32 -1.23 18.77 -5.41
N ARG A 33 -1.92 17.79 -6.00
CA ARG A 33 -3.36 17.73 -6.00
C ARG A 33 -3.68 17.55 -4.53
N GLN A 34 -4.31 18.55 -3.95
CA GLN A 34 -4.90 18.45 -2.63
C GLN A 34 -5.76 17.17 -2.62
N CYS A 35 -5.22 16.09 -2.06
CA CYS A 35 -5.93 14.83 -2.09
C CYS A 35 -7.05 14.94 -1.06
N HIS A 36 -8.28 15.00 -1.57
CA HIS A 36 -9.45 15.26 -0.74
C HIS A 36 -10.02 13.92 -0.23
N GLU A 37 -9.51 13.49 0.92
CA GLU A 37 -10.00 12.30 1.61
C GLU A 37 -11.25 12.62 2.44
N ASP A 38 -12.20 11.69 2.46
CA ASP A 38 -13.36 11.83 3.34
C ASP A 38 -12.98 11.66 4.82
N ASN A 39 -13.81 12.20 5.71
CA ASN A 39 -13.64 11.92 7.14
C ASN A 39 -13.81 10.42 7.46
N LEU A 40 -13.19 9.98 8.55
CA LEU A 40 -13.17 8.58 8.96
C LEU A 40 -14.57 7.98 9.09
N MET A 41 -15.54 8.71 9.65
CA MET A 41 -16.92 8.23 9.83
C MET A 41 -17.58 7.86 8.50
N LYS A 42 -17.45 8.70 7.48
CA LYS A 42 -18.00 8.43 6.14
C LYS A 42 -17.34 7.21 5.50
N ARG A 43 -16.02 7.09 5.62
CA ARG A 43 -15.24 5.96 5.08
C ARG A 43 -15.63 4.65 5.75
N VAL A 44 -15.72 4.65 7.08
CA VAL A 44 -16.15 3.50 7.90
C VAL A 44 -17.57 3.07 7.57
N ARG A 45 -18.49 4.02 7.31
CA ARG A 45 -19.86 3.71 6.90
C ARG A 45 -19.92 3.01 5.55
N ARG A 46 -19.13 3.45 4.56
CA ARG A 46 -19.09 2.85 3.21
C ARG A 46 -18.39 1.50 3.14
N ALA A 47 -17.36 1.28 3.94
CA ALA A 47 -16.65 0.01 3.96
C ALA A 47 -17.55 -1.13 4.48
N THR A 48 -17.58 -2.28 3.82
CA THR A 48 -18.33 -3.45 4.29
C THR A 48 -17.54 -4.25 5.32
N ALA A 49 -16.21 -4.22 5.21
CA ALA A 49 -15.29 -4.84 6.17
C ALA A 49 -14.16 -3.89 6.57
N ILE A 50 -13.72 -3.98 7.82
CA ILE A 50 -12.59 -3.21 8.34
C ILE A 50 -11.70 -4.15 9.13
N VAL A 51 -10.42 -4.24 8.75
CA VAL A 51 -9.49 -5.20 9.31
C VAL A 51 -8.13 -4.57 9.60
N THR A 52 -7.45 -5.06 10.62
CA THR A 52 -6.00 -4.85 10.77
C THR A 52 -5.28 -6.02 10.14
N GLY A 53 -4.24 -5.76 9.34
CA GLY A 53 -3.50 -6.83 8.68
C GLY A 53 -2.07 -6.45 8.35
N THR A 54 -1.27 -7.45 7.99
CA THR A 54 0.07 -7.31 7.44
C THR A 54 0.10 -7.82 6.01
N VAL A 55 0.75 -7.08 5.12
CA VAL A 55 0.94 -7.47 3.72
C VAL A 55 1.96 -8.59 3.65
N GLU A 56 1.52 -9.79 3.26
CA GLU A 56 2.39 -10.97 3.11
C GLU A 56 3.09 -10.96 1.75
N GLN A 57 2.36 -10.58 0.71
CA GLN A 57 2.87 -10.58 -0.66
C GLN A 57 2.19 -9.52 -1.52
N LYS A 58 3.00 -8.70 -2.19
CA LYS A 58 2.55 -7.79 -3.24
C LYS A 58 2.51 -8.56 -4.57
N MET A 59 1.36 -8.56 -5.23
CA MET A 59 1.20 -9.22 -6.53
C MET A 59 1.68 -8.30 -7.65
N ASN A 60 1.95 -8.87 -8.83
CA ASN A 60 2.22 -8.07 -10.02
C ASN A 60 1.02 -7.19 -10.34
N GLY A 61 1.30 -5.94 -10.71
CA GLY A 61 0.28 -4.96 -11.05
C GLY A 61 -0.33 -5.15 -12.43
N TYR A 62 -1.43 -4.43 -12.61
CA TYR A 62 -2.10 -4.21 -13.87
C TYR A 62 -1.37 -3.12 -14.69
N PRO A 63 -1.62 -3.03 -16.01
CA PRO A 63 -1.01 -2.00 -16.86
C PRO A 63 -1.37 -0.56 -16.45
N ASP A 64 -2.49 -0.36 -15.74
CA ASP A 64 -2.93 0.94 -15.22
C ASP A 64 -2.24 1.34 -13.89
N GLY A 65 -1.28 0.53 -13.43
CA GLY A 65 -0.52 0.76 -12.21
C GLY A 65 -1.19 0.28 -10.93
N LYS A 66 -2.45 -0.19 -10.99
CA LYS A 66 -3.10 -0.81 -9.83
C LYS A 66 -2.53 -2.18 -9.56
N TYR A 67 -2.66 -2.68 -8.34
CA TYR A 67 -2.22 -4.04 -8.01
C TYR A 67 -2.99 -4.64 -6.84
N LYS A 68 -2.83 -5.96 -6.71
CA LYS A 68 -3.35 -6.76 -5.61
C LYS A 68 -2.26 -7.05 -4.59
N ALA A 69 -2.65 -7.31 -3.35
CA ALA A 69 -1.76 -7.85 -2.33
C ALA A 69 -2.48 -8.85 -1.44
N MET A 70 -1.76 -9.90 -1.04
CA MET A 70 -2.20 -10.85 -0.04
C MET A 70 -1.96 -10.28 1.36
N VAL A 71 -3.01 -10.25 2.17
CA VAL A 71 -2.99 -9.65 3.51
C VAL A 71 -3.35 -10.71 4.54
N ARG A 72 -2.45 -10.95 5.49
CA ARG A 72 -2.74 -11.71 6.71
C ARG A 72 -3.47 -10.81 7.70
N VAL A 73 -4.69 -11.19 8.03
CA VAL A 73 -5.59 -10.43 8.91
C VAL A 73 -5.32 -10.79 10.36
N TRP A 74 -5.15 -9.80 11.22
CA TRP A 74 -4.99 -9.97 12.67
C TRP A 74 -6.31 -9.86 13.43
N ARG A 75 -7.15 -8.90 13.03
CA ARG A 75 -8.42 -8.60 13.70
C ARG A 75 -9.41 -7.99 12.71
N VAL A 76 -10.67 -8.39 12.86
CA VAL A 76 -11.80 -7.82 12.13
C VAL A 76 -12.55 -6.88 13.06
N MET A 77 -12.65 -5.61 12.67
CA MET A 77 -13.35 -4.55 13.41
C MET A 77 -14.78 -4.39 12.93
N LYS A 78 -15.04 -4.66 11.63
CA LYS A 78 -16.35 -4.62 10.97
C LYS A 78 -16.42 -5.71 9.90
N GLY A 79 -17.59 -6.31 9.70
CA GLY A 79 -17.80 -7.27 8.61
C GLY A 79 -17.29 -8.67 8.90
N THR A 80 -17.41 -9.16 10.14
CA THR A 80 -16.98 -10.52 10.53
C THR A 80 -17.65 -11.61 9.69
N SER A 81 -18.90 -11.40 9.24
CA SER A 81 -19.59 -12.30 8.30
C SER A 81 -19.02 -12.27 6.88
N GLU A 82 -18.33 -11.18 6.52
CA GLU A 82 -17.79 -10.99 5.17
C GLU A 82 -16.44 -11.65 4.99
N ILE A 83 -15.57 -11.59 6.02
CA ILE A 83 -14.24 -12.18 5.99
C ILE A 83 -14.34 -13.70 6.16
N PRO A 84 -14.00 -14.49 5.12
CA PRO A 84 -13.99 -15.93 5.23
C PRO A 84 -13.07 -16.34 6.39
N THR A 85 -13.51 -17.26 7.24
CA THR A 85 -12.72 -17.82 8.35
C THR A 85 -12.63 -16.97 9.63
N ALA A 86 -13.12 -15.72 9.67
CA ALA A 86 -13.14 -14.92 10.90
C ALA A 86 -13.95 -15.56 12.05
N ASN A 87 -14.94 -16.40 11.71
CA ASN A 87 -15.75 -17.18 12.65
C ASN A 87 -15.19 -18.57 12.98
N ARG A 88 -14.09 -19.03 12.36
CA ARG A 88 -13.41 -20.23 12.86
C ARG A 88 -12.62 -19.80 14.09
N VAL A 89 -13.17 -20.13 15.25
CA VAL A 89 -12.54 -20.10 16.58
C VAL A 89 -11.10 -20.62 16.44
N GLN A 90 -10.15 -19.69 16.24
CA GLN A 90 -8.72 -19.91 16.13
C GLN A 90 -7.90 -19.52 17.38
N PRO A 91 -8.45 -19.19 18.57
CA PRO A 91 -7.62 -18.66 19.65
C PRO A 91 -6.59 -19.65 20.22
N LEU A 92 -6.45 -20.85 19.65
CA LEU A 92 -5.52 -21.89 20.08
C LEU A 92 -4.46 -22.29 19.03
N ARG A 93 -4.44 -21.68 17.84
CA ARG A 93 -3.41 -21.97 16.83
C ARG A 93 -2.55 -20.74 16.64
N ASP A 94 -1.29 -20.87 17.08
CA ASP A 94 -0.16 -19.95 16.90
C ASP A 94 -0.56 -18.47 16.68
N PRO A 95 -0.42 -17.59 17.69
CA PRO A 95 -0.77 -16.17 17.57
C PRO A 95 -0.03 -15.48 16.41
N SER A 96 1.00 -16.12 15.84
CA SER A 96 1.71 -15.68 14.64
C SER A 96 0.97 -15.95 13.33
N ARG A 97 -0.18 -16.63 13.26
CA ARG A 97 -0.84 -16.98 11.97
C ARG A 97 -1.93 -16.03 11.50
N GLY A 98 -2.39 -15.11 12.34
CA GLY A 98 -3.54 -14.27 12.05
C GLY A 98 -4.86 -15.06 12.04
N VAL A 99 -5.99 -14.38 11.83
CA VAL A 99 -7.34 -14.96 11.85
C VAL A 99 -7.85 -15.35 10.45
N ALA A 100 -7.28 -14.76 9.40
CA ALA A 100 -7.60 -15.05 7.99
C ALA A 100 -6.48 -14.55 7.07
N GLU A 101 -6.49 -15.01 5.83
CA GLU A 101 -5.72 -14.44 4.73
C GLU A 101 -6.72 -14.02 3.64
N VAL A 102 -6.55 -12.82 3.10
CA VAL A 102 -7.45 -12.26 2.08
C VAL A 102 -6.66 -11.63 0.95
N MET A 103 -7.21 -11.64 -0.25
CA MET A 103 -6.68 -10.91 -1.38
C MET A 103 -7.31 -9.52 -1.42
N VAL A 104 -6.50 -8.47 -1.34
CA VAL A 104 -6.96 -7.07 -1.43
C VAL A 104 -6.52 -6.47 -2.75
N ASP A 105 -7.48 -5.94 -3.50
CA ASP A 105 -7.28 -5.23 -4.76
C ASP A 105 -7.44 -3.72 -4.57
N GLY A 106 -7.07 -2.93 -5.58
CA GLY A 106 -7.26 -1.47 -5.61
C GLY A 106 -6.08 -0.68 -5.03
N PHE A 107 -4.97 -1.32 -4.69
CA PHE A 107 -3.74 -0.58 -4.36
C PHE A 107 -3.23 0.16 -5.60
N GLY A 108 -2.61 1.32 -5.40
CA GLY A 108 -2.17 2.21 -6.47
C GLY A 108 -3.29 3.00 -7.17
N ASP A 109 -4.55 2.87 -6.77
CA ASP A 109 -5.66 3.64 -7.37
C ASP A 109 -5.51 5.16 -7.10
N PRO A 110 -5.33 6.00 -8.13
CA PRO A 110 -5.07 7.44 -7.94
C PRO A 110 -6.22 8.22 -7.29
N HIS A 111 -7.41 7.64 -7.15
CA HIS A 111 -8.53 8.24 -6.42
C HIS A 111 -8.42 8.07 -4.90
N ILE A 112 -7.50 7.24 -4.42
CA ILE A 112 -7.21 6.99 -3.00
C ILE A 112 -5.89 7.65 -2.63
N CYS A 113 -5.87 8.46 -1.56
CA CYS A 113 -4.71 9.29 -1.21
C CYS A 113 -3.50 8.47 -0.73
N ASP A 114 -3.70 7.62 0.28
CA ASP A 114 -2.70 6.67 0.78
C ASP A 114 -3.11 5.26 0.34
N ASN A 115 -2.50 4.78 -0.74
CA ASN A 115 -2.94 3.59 -1.47
C ASN A 115 -1.80 2.62 -1.79
N GLU A 116 -0.61 2.87 -1.25
CA GLU A 116 0.60 2.11 -1.53
C GLU A 116 1.00 1.28 -0.31
N VAL A 117 1.41 0.05 -0.59
CA VAL A 117 1.94 -0.88 0.40
C VAL A 117 3.13 -1.62 -0.16
N ASP A 118 4.01 -2.03 0.74
CA ASP A 118 5.06 -3.01 0.47
C ASP A 118 4.93 -4.23 1.38
N GLN A 119 5.68 -5.29 1.06
CA GLN A 119 5.67 -6.50 1.87
C GLN A 119 6.12 -6.21 3.31
N GLY A 120 5.38 -6.72 4.30
CA GLY A 120 5.60 -6.48 5.72
C GLY A 120 4.85 -5.25 6.26
N ASP A 121 4.26 -4.41 5.41
CA ASP A 121 3.47 -3.28 5.88
C ASP A 121 2.27 -3.74 6.70
N THR A 122 2.09 -3.10 7.85
CA THR A 122 0.95 -3.33 8.73
C THR A 122 0.06 -2.10 8.76
N ARG A 123 -1.22 -2.26 8.40
CA ARG A 123 -2.21 -1.17 8.24
C ARG A 123 -3.59 -1.60 8.73
N ILE A 124 -4.47 -0.62 8.92
CA ILE A 124 -5.92 -0.83 8.99
C ILE A 124 -6.48 -0.62 7.57
N PHE A 125 -7.16 -1.63 7.06
CA PHE A 125 -7.72 -1.65 5.71
C PHE A 125 -9.23 -1.46 5.78
N LEU A 126 -9.74 -0.53 4.98
CA LEU A 126 -11.16 -0.30 4.78
C LEU A 126 -11.57 -0.92 3.44
N LEU A 127 -12.34 -2.00 3.52
CA LEU A 127 -12.55 -2.92 2.42
C LEU A 127 -14.02 -2.98 2.00
N HIS A 128 -14.23 -3.24 0.71
CA HIS A 128 -15.52 -3.63 0.15
C HIS A 128 -15.41 -5.03 -0.43
N LYS A 129 -16.40 -5.88 -0.14
CA LYS A 129 -16.46 -7.22 -0.73
C LYS A 129 -16.90 -7.12 -2.18
N LYS A 130 -16.17 -7.75 -3.10
CA LYS A 130 -16.56 -7.73 -4.51
C LYS A 130 -17.79 -8.62 -4.74
N PRO A 131 -18.92 -8.09 -5.26
CA PRO A 131 -20.15 -8.89 -5.42
C PRO A 131 -20.00 -10.11 -6.34
N ALA A 132 -19.14 -10.01 -7.35
CA ALA A 132 -18.89 -11.05 -8.35
C ALA A 132 -17.46 -11.63 -8.29
N GLY A 133 -16.74 -11.41 -7.19
CA GLY A 133 -15.37 -11.91 -6.99
C GLY A 133 -15.31 -13.20 -6.17
N PRO A 134 -14.13 -13.81 -6.04
CA PRO A 134 -13.87 -14.85 -5.04
C PRO A 134 -14.27 -14.39 -3.63
N PRO A 135 -14.72 -15.31 -2.75
CA PRO A 135 -15.24 -14.96 -1.43
C PRO A 135 -14.21 -14.29 -0.51
N ASP A 136 -12.91 -14.51 -0.76
CA ASP A 136 -11.75 -13.99 -0.06
C ASP A 136 -11.11 -12.76 -0.76
N GLU A 137 -11.72 -12.26 -1.83
CA GLU A 137 -11.26 -11.08 -2.57
C GLU A 137 -12.05 -9.81 -2.18
N PHE A 138 -11.30 -8.79 -1.81
CA PHE A 138 -11.81 -7.48 -1.40
C PHE A 138 -11.18 -6.36 -2.22
N GLU A 139 -11.83 -5.22 -2.23
CA GLU A 139 -11.34 -4.00 -2.86
C GLU A 139 -11.11 -2.91 -1.80
N LEU A 140 -9.99 -2.19 -1.93
CA LEU A 140 -9.67 -1.05 -1.10
C LEU A 140 -10.63 0.11 -1.43
N THR A 141 -11.30 0.65 -0.40
CA THR A 141 -12.33 1.68 -0.58
C THR A 141 -11.87 3.10 -0.33
N SER A 142 -10.84 3.27 0.48
CA SER A 142 -10.33 4.58 0.91
C SER A 142 -8.90 4.41 1.43
N SER A 143 -8.29 5.53 1.80
CA SER A 143 -6.89 5.54 2.22
C SER A 143 -6.58 4.55 3.33
N LEU A 144 -5.37 4.02 3.29
CA LEU A 144 -4.81 3.19 4.36
C LEU A 144 -4.71 4.00 5.64
N ILE A 145 -4.85 3.32 6.78
CA ILE A 145 -4.69 3.95 8.08
C ILE A 145 -3.56 3.23 8.82
N ARG A 146 -2.67 4.01 9.43
CA ARG A 146 -1.57 3.48 10.23
C ARG A 146 -2.09 2.79 11.49
N VAL A 147 -1.47 1.70 11.89
CA VAL A 147 -1.78 1.03 13.16
C VAL A 147 -1.14 1.82 14.31
N THR A 148 -1.96 2.62 14.99
CA THR A 148 -1.63 3.29 16.25
C THR A 148 -2.78 3.07 17.23
N LEU A 149 -2.51 3.17 18.54
CA LEU A 149 -3.58 3.03 19.55
C LEU A 149 -4.74 4.00 19.31
N ASP A 150 -4.42 5.25 19.00
CA ASP A 150 -5.40 6.30 18.70
C ASP A 150 -6.26 5.96 17.48
N ASN A 151 -5.63 5.55 16.37
CA ASN A 151 -6.35 5.18 15.15
C ASN A 151 -7.24 3.95 15.36
N LEU A 152 -6.80 2.98 16.16
CA LEU A 152 -7.60 1.81 16.51
C LEU A 152 -8.84 2.21 17.30
N ILE A 153 -8.67 3.02 18.35
CA ILE A 153 -9.78 3.50 19.18
C ILE A 153 -10.77 4.32 18.33
N HIS A 154 -10.28 5.21 17.49
CA HIS A 154 -11.11 6.02 16.61
C HIS A 154 -11.87 5.18 15.58
N ALA A 155 -11.22 4.20 14.95
CA ALA A 155 -11.87 3.31 13.99
C ALA A 155 -12.92 2.41 14.67
N GLU A 156 -12.66 1.86 15.85
CA GLU A 156 -13.66 1.10 16.61
C GLU A 156 -14.85 1.96 17.01
N SER A 157 -14.59 3.16 17.52
CA SER A 157 -15.64 4.10 17.94
C SER A 157 -16.50 4.50 16.75
N ALA A 158 -15.89 4.71 15.59
CA ALA A 158 -16.59 5.01 14.34
C ALA A 158 -17.48 3.84 13.87
N VAL A 159 -17.02 2.60 14.05
CA VAL A 159 -17.83 1.41 13.77
C VAL A 159 -19.03 1.35 14.71
N LYS A 160 -18.83 1.51 16.02
CA LYS A 160 -19.90 1.45 17.04
C LYS A 160 -20.92 2.58 16.89
N GLY A 161 -20.47 3.83 16.75
CA GLY A 161 -21.34 4.99 16.54
C GLY A 161 -22.04 4.98 15.17
N GLY A 162 -21.56 4.19 14.21
CA GLY A 162 -22.26 3.93 12.96
C GLY A 162 -23.42 2.93 13.08
N THR A 163 -23.39 2.04 14.06
CA THR A 163 -24.41 1.01 14.28
C THR A 163 -25.59 1.47 15.15
N GLU A 164 -25.41 2.50 15.99
CA GLU A 164 -26.47 3.04 16.85
C GLU A 164 -27.59 3.81 16.10
N GLY A 165 -27.47 3.95 14.77
CA GLY A 165 -28.51 4.56 13.92
C GLY A 165 -29.34 3.56 13.11
N ILE A 166 -29.20 2.25 13.34
CA ILE A 166 -29.92 1.18 12.60
C ILE A 166 -30.54 0.16 13.58
N ALA A 167 -31.09 0.66 14.69
CA ALA A 167 -31.93 -0.13 15.60
C ALA A 167 -33.37 0.42 15.58
#